data_AF-A0A352X407-F1
#
_entry.id   AF-A0A352X407-F1
#
_cell.length_a   1.000
_cell.length_b   1.000
_cell.length_c   1.000
_cell.angle_alpha   90.00
_cell.angle_beta   90.00
_cell.angle_gamma   90.00
#
_symmetry.space_group_name_H-M   'P 1'
#
loop_
_entity.id
_entity.type
_entity.pdbx_description
1 polymer ?
#
loop_
_entity_poly.entity_id
_entity_poly.type
_entity_poly.pdbx_seq_one_letter_code
_entity_poly.pdbx_strand_id
1 'polypeptide(L)'
;RVYFANPTGIENIFSRVTGNNPSDIFGTLGVNGAANLYFLNPNGIIFGANARLDIPGSFVATTANHLVFGNGCIFSATNPQSLPLLAINVTPGLQYGSVTSGVAIANSGNLTAGKDLTLLADNLNLQGELNGGGNLNLQGGRVQIRDSAVKPFIAAANGNLLIEGSNNIDIFALNHPNSGLFSNGDLILRSGNTVVGDAHFTAGGNFIIEQLNGNLGNLSSPGDPVIRASGDVIFGSYIGASLHIFA
;
A
#
# COMPACT_ATOMS: atom_id res chain seq x y z
N ARG A 1 -6.15 5.42 -21.32
CA ARG A 1 -6.72 5.96 -20.06
C ARG A 1 -8.14 5.42 -19.89
N VAL A 2 -8.58 5.17 -18.67
CA VAL A 2 -9.95 4.74 -18.32
C VAL A 2 -10.42 5.58 -17.14
N TYR A 3 -11.67 6.07 -17.19
CA TYR A 3 -12.25 6.88 -16.12
C TYR A 3 -13.59 6.30 -15.67
N PHE A 4 -13.78 6.24 -14.36
CA PHE A 4 -15.09 5.96 -13.77
C PHE A 4 -15.94 7.23 -13.73
N ALA A 5 -17.20 7.12 -14.16
CA ALA A 5 -18.16 8.20 -14.02
C ALA A 5 -18.48 8.42 -12.54
N ASN A 6 -18.60 9.68 -12.13
CA ASN A 6 -18.96 10.06 -10.77
C ASN A 6 -20.13 11.06 -10.80
N PRO A 7 -21.38 10.58 -10.90
CA PRO A 7 -22.57 11.42 -10.76
C PRO A 7 -22.64 12.10 -9.39
N THR A 8 -23.39 13.19 -9.29
CA THR A 8 -23.56 13.95 -8.04
C THR A 8 -24.03 13.05 -6.90
N GLY A 9 -23.38 13.17 -5.74
CA GLY A 9 -23.74 12.43 -4.52
C GLY A 9 -23.08 11.06 -4.38
N ILE A 10 -22.25 10.62 -5.34
CA ILE A 10 -21.47 9.40 -5.19
C ILE A 10 -20.14 9.71 -4.49
N GLU A 11 -19.93 9.06 -3.35
CA GLU A 11 -18.71 9.20 -2.54
C GLU A 11 -17.73 8.04 -2.76
N ASN A 12 -18.24 6.84 -3.06
CA ASN A 12 -17.43 5.63 -3.19
C ASN A 12 -17.87 4.85 -4.43
N ILE A 13 -16.90 4.44 -5.25
CA ILE A 13 -17.07 3.59 -6.41
C ILE A 13 -16.41 2.24 -6.11
N PHE A 14 -17.17 1.17 -6.20
CA PHE A 14 -16.68 -0.19 -5.99
C PHE A 14 -16.63 -0.94 -7.33
N SER A 15 -15.43 -1.39 -7.70
CA SER A 15 -15.16 -2.16 -8.92
C SER A 15 -14.58 -3.51 -8.53
N ARG A 16 -15.05 -4.57 -9.20
CA ARG A 16 -14.51 -5.93 -9.08
C ARG A 16 -14.29 -6.55 -10.45
N VAL A 17 -13.20 -7.29 -10.60
CA VAL A 17 -12.95 -8.18 -11.74
C VAL A 17 -13.42 -9.58 -11.37
N THR A 18 -14.37 -10.12 -12.13
CA THR A 18 -14.93 -11.47 -11.93
C THR A 18 -14.39 -12.50 -12.95
N GLY A 19 -13.54 -12.07 -13.88
CA GLY A 19 -12.80 -12.97 -14.76
C GLY A 19 -11.61 -13.62 -14.05
N ASN A 20 -10.84 -14.43 -14.77
CA ASN A 20 -9.71 -15.19 -14.22
C ASN A 20 -8.34 -14.54 -14.51
N ASN A 21 -8.32 -13.35 -15.11
CA ASN A 21 -7.09 -12.69 -15.52
C ASN A 21 -6.69 -11.58 -14.52
N PRO A 22 -5.38 -11.35 -14.30
CA PRO A 22 -4.92 -10.17 -13.60
C PRO A 22 -5.31 -8.89 -14.35
N SER A 23 -5.30 -7.77 -13.64
CA SER A 23 -5.52 -6.44 -14.23
C SER A 23 -4.21 -5.78 -14.61
N ASP A 24 -3.95 -5.66 -15.91
CA ASP A 24 -2.80 -4.92 -16.44
C ASP A 24 -3.16 -3.45 -16.67
N ILE A 25 -2.61 -2.56 -15.84
CA ILE A 25 -2.86 -1.11 -15.88
C ILE A 25 -1.57 -0.44 -16.34
N PHE A 26 -1.47 -0.14 -17.64
CA PHE A 26 -0.29 0.50 -18.25
C PHE A 26 -0.48 1.97 -18.62
N GLY A 27 -1.61 2.57 -18.21
CA GLY A 27 -1.89 3.98 -18.42
C GLY A 27 -2.66 4.58 -17.25
N THR A 28 -3.37 5.68 -17.50
CA THR A 28 -4.11 6.37 -16.44
C THR A 28 -5.43 5.68 -16.10
N LEU A 29 -5.63 5.42 -14.80
CA LEU A 29 -6.91 5.08 -14.19
C LEU A 29 -7.41 6.30 -13.41
N GLY A 30 -8.65 6.74 -13.65
CA GLY A 30 -9.16 7.94 -13.00
C GLY A 30 -10.63 7.90 -12.61
N VAL A 31 -11.06 8.93 -11.87
CA VAL A 31 -12.45 9.16 -11.47
C VAL A 31 -12.84 10.56 -11.92
N ASN A 32 -13.97 10.69 -12.63
CA ASN A 32 -14.49 11.98 -13.09
C ASN A 32 -15.20 12.76 -11.96
N GLY A 33 -14.50 13.01 -10.86
CA GLY A 33 -15.00 13.71 -9.68
C GLY A 33 -14.20 13.32 -8.42
N ALA A 34 -14.76 13.59 -7.23
CA ALA A 34 -14.04 13.43 -5.97
C ALA A 34 -14.28 12.10 -5.23
N ALA A 35 -14.96 11.14 -5.84
CA ALA A 35 -15.27 9.86 -5.21
C ALA A 35 -13.99 9.03 -4.99
N ASN A 36 -14.01 8.23 -3.93
CA ASN A 36 -13.02 7.20 -3.68
C ASN A 36 -13.24 6.03 -4.65
N LEU A 37 -12.17 5.34 -5.03
CA LEU A 37 -12.23 4.16 -5.88
C LEU A 37 -11.66 2.94 -5.15
N TYR A 38 -12.47 1.89 -5.06
CA TYR A 38 -12.10 0.57 -4.57
C TYR A 38 -12.04 -0.38 -5.77
N PHE A 39 -10.87 -0.94 -6.04
CA PHE A 39 -10.61 -1.81 -7.18
C PHE A 39 -10.13 -3.19 -6.72
N LEU A 40 -10.99 -4.19 -6.94
CA LEU A 40 -10.77 -5.57 -6.52
C LEU A 40 -10.44 -6.46 -7.73
N ASN A 41 -9.32 -7.16 -7.67
CA ASN A 41 -9.06 -8.29 -8.56
C ASN A 41 -8.30 -9.41 -7.83
N PRO A 42 -8.98 -10.52 -7.48
CA PRO A 42 -8.34 -11.67 -6.82
C PRO A 42 -7.25 -12.37 -7.63
N ASN A 43 -7.15 -12.11 -8.93
CA ASN A 43 -6.11 -12.70 -9.78
C ASN A 43 -4.84 -11.85 -9.84
N GLY A 44 -4.82 -10.67 -9.20
CA GLY A 44 -3.67 -9.77 -9.16
C GLY A 44 -3.86 -8.48 -9.96
N ILE A 45 -3.01 -7.51 -9.69
CA ILE A 45 -3.04 -6.18 -10.33
C ILE A 45 -1.61 -5.75 -10.66
N ILE A 46 -1.37 -5.36 -11.90
CA ILE A 46 -0.05 -4.95 -12.40
C ILE A 46 -0.14 -3.50 -12.86
N PHE A 47 0.51 -2.59 -12.13
CA PHE A 47 0.72 -1.21 -12.54
C PHE A 47 2.08 -1.10 -13.25
N GLY A 48 2.04 -0.93 -14.57
CA GLY A 48 3.24 -0.78 -15.39
C GLY A 48 3.93 0.58 -15.21
N ALA A 49 5.09 0.75 -15.82
CA ALA A 49 5.92 1.95 -15.65
C ALA A 49 5.24 3.28 -16.03
N ASN A 50 4.23 3.22 -16.90
CA ASN A 50 3.44 4.39 -17.32
C ASN A 50 2.10 4.51 -16.60
N ALA A 51 1.82 3.63 -15.63
CA ALA A 51 0.61 3.67 -14.84
C ALA A 51 0.56 4.97 -14.02
N ARG A 52 -0.61 5.59 -14.02
CA ARG A 52 -0.90 6.80 -13.23
C ARG A 52 -2.30 6.71 -12.66
N LEU A 53 -2.50 7.35 -11.53
CA LEU A 53 -3.82 7.59 -10.97
C LEU A 53 -4.21 9.05 -11.21
N ASP A 54 -5.45 9.27 -11.65
CA ASP A 54 -6.10 10.58 -11.67
C ASP A 54 -7.36 10.48 -10.81
N ILE A 55 -7.14 10.38 -9.50
CA ILE A 55 -8.15 10.07 -8.49
C ILE A 55 -8.02 11.12 -7.38
N PRO A 56 -8.86 12.17 -7.38
CA PRO A 56 -8.85 13.19 -6.32
C PRO A 56 -9.24 12.66 -4.93
N GLY A 57 -9.98 11.55 -4.87
CA GLY A 57 -10.33 10.85 -3.64
C GLY A 57 -9.26 9.87 -3.16
N SER A 58 -9.66 8.96 -2.27
CA SER A 58 -8.83 7.81 -1.86
C SER A 58 -8.87 6.71 -2.92
N PHE A 59 -7.78 5.93 -3.03
CA PHE A 59 -7.70 4.76 -3.89
C PHE A 59 -7.33 3.52 -3.07
N VAL A 60 -8.11 2.45 -3.23
CA VAL A 60 -7.85 1.14 -2.65
C VAL A 60 -7.75 0.13 -3.78
N ALA A 61 -6.60 -0.54 -3.90
CA ALA A 61 -6.43 -1.68 -4.80
C ALA A 61 -6.18 -2.94 -3.96
N THR A 62 -6.92 -4.01 -4.24
CA THR A 62 -6.77 -5.24 -3.48
C THR A 62 -6.99 -6.51 -4.29
N THR A 63 -6.33 -7.58 -3.84
CA THR A 63 -6.52 -8.95 -4.33
C THR A 63 -7.44 -9.77 -3.42
N ALA A 64 -8.11 -9.14 -2.45
CA ALA A 64 -9.12 -9.80 -1.63
C ALA A 64 -10.29 -10.33 -2.50
N ASN A 65 -10.84 -11.48 -2.09
CA ASN A 65 -11.98 -12.11 -2.75
C ASN A 65 -13.27 -11.29 -2.59
N HIS A 66 -13.40 -10.53 -1.51
CA HIS A 66 -14.58 -9.75 -1.22
C HIS A 66 -14.33 -8.59 -0.25
N LEU A 67 -15.20 -7.58 -0.32
CA LEU A 67 -15.39 -6.60 0.74
C LEU A 67 -16.55 -7.02 1.63
N VAL A 68 -16.44 -6.79 2.93
CA VAL A 68 -17.51 -6.97 3.91
C VAL A 68 -17.87 -5.60 4.47
N PHE A 69 -19.09 -5.15 4.29
CA PHE A 69 -19.56 -3.89 4.87
C PHE A 69 -19.93 -4.07 6.34
N GLY A 70 -19.97 -2.98 7.12
CA GLY A 70 -20.27 -3.03 8.56
C GLY A 70 -21.63 -3.65 8.93
N ASN A 71 -22.56 -3.75 7.96
CA ASN A 71 -23.85 -4.42 8.11
C ASN A 71 -23.83 -5.91 7.70
N GLY A 72 -22.65 -6.47 7.38
CA GLY A 72 -22.48 -7.85 6.94
C GLY A 72 -22.71 -8.10 5.44
N CYS A 73 -23.08 -7.07 4.65
CA CYS A 73 -23.20 -7.22 3.20
C CYS A 73 -21.84 -7.55 2.55
N ILE A 74 -21.83 -8.43 1.53
CA ILE A 74 -20.61 -8.91 0.89
C ILE A 74 -20.56 -8.46 -0.58
N PHE A 75 -19.50 -7.74 -0.96
CA PHE A 75 -19.16 -7.42 -2.34
C PHE A 75 -18.07 -8.37 -2.84
N SER A 76 -18.46 -9.51 -3.44
CA SER A 76 -17.51 -10.57 -3.82
C SER A 76 -17.12 -10.58 -5.30
N ALA A 77 -15.83 -10.68 -5.59
CA ALA A 77 -15.29 -10.89 -6.93
C ALA A 77 -15.34 -12.36 -7.38
N THR A 78 -15.34 -13.31 -6.43
CA THR A 78 -15.32 -14.76 -6.71
C THR A 78 -16.69 -15.42 -6.67
N ASN A 79 -17.68 -14.83 -5.98
CA ASN A 79 -19.08 -15.26 -5.99
C ASN A 79 -20.01 -14.05 -6.21
N PRO A 80 -20.10 -13.51 -7.44
CA PRO A 80 -20.82 -12.29 -7.71
C PRO A 80 -22.34 -12.48 -7.59
N GLN A 81 -22.94 -11.91 -6.54
CA GLN A 81 -24.39 -11.78 -6.39
C GLN A 81 -24.88 -10.42 -6.92
N SER A 82 -26.15 -10.33 -7.32
CA SER A 82 -26.83 -9.06 -7.57
C SER A 82 -27.02 -8.35 -6.24
N LEU A 83 -26.36 -7.21 -6.06
CA LEU A 83 -26.54 -6.43 -4.84
C LEU A 83 -27.91 -5.74 -4.91
N PRO A 84 -28.66 -5.65 -3.81
CA PRO A 84 -29.70 -4.64 -3.71
C PRO A 84 -29.07 -3.27 -3.99
N LEU A 85 -29.80 -2.36 -4.63
CA LEU A 85 -29.32 -1.00 -4.91
C LEU A 85 -29.04 -0.32 -3.55
N LEU A 86 -27.77 -0.30 -3.14
CA LEU A 86 -27.40 -0.05 -1.75
C LEU A 86 -26.77 1.34 -1.61
N ALA A 87 -27.43 2.22 -0.84
CA ALA A 87 -26.81 3.41 -0.27
C ALA A 87 -26.01 2.95 0.96
N ILE A 88 -24.71 2.71 0.81
CA ILE A 88 -23.85 2.20 1.89
C ILE A 88 -23.06 3.37 2.49
N ASN A 89 -23.37 3.74 3.72
CA ASN A 89 -22.59 4.66 4.58
C ASN A 89 -21.75 3.88 5.60
N VAL A 90 -20.95 2.91 5.16
CA VAL A 90 -20.01 2.24 6.08
C VAL A 90 -18.72 1.93 5.36
N THR A 91 -17.60 2.17 6.04
CA THR A 91 -16.27 1.73 5.62
C THR A 91 -16.26 0.20 5.54
N PRO A 92 -16.02 -0.42 4.38
CA PRO A 92 -15.94 -1.87 4.28
C PRO A 92 -14.69 -2.41 4.99
N GLY A 93 -14.85 -3.51 5.71
CA GLY A 93 -13.77 -4.42 6.11
C GLY A 93 -13.36 -5.35 4.96
N LEU A 94 -12.12 -5.83 5.00
CA LEU A 94 -11.52 -6.68 3.96
C LEU A 94 -11.41 -8.11 4.47
N GLN A 95 -11.83 -9.10 3.68
CA GLN A 95 -11.69 -10.52 4.03
C GLN A 95 -11.16 -11.32 2.84
N TYR A 96 -10.17 -12.16 3.13
CA TYR A 96 -9.59 -13.10 2.19
C TYR A 96 -10.34 -14.44 2.28
N GLY A 97 -10.75 -15.00 1.14
CA GLY A 97 -11.21 -16.40 1.07
C GLY A 97 -10.02 -17.35 0.90
N SER A 98 -10.25 -18.61 0.50
CA SER A 98 -9.14 -19.56 0.26
C SER A 98 -8.20 -19.05 -0.84
N VAL A 99 -6.92 -18.94 -0.50
CA VAL A 99 -5.91 -18.19 -1.24
C VAL A 99 -5.22 -19.07 -2.29
N THR A 100 -5.06 -18.57 -3.51
CA THR A 100 -4.10 -19.08 -4.48
C THR A 100 -2.74 -18.44 -4.24
N SER A 101 -1.73 -19.24 -3.88
CA SER A 101 -0.36 -18.76 -3.65
C SER A 101 0.19 -18.03 -4.88
N GLY A 102 0.81 -16.86 -4.69
CA GLY A 102 1.50 -16.09 -5.74
C GLY A 102 0.72 -14.91 -6.34
N VAL A 103 -0.51 -14.65 -5.89
CA VAL A 103 -1.25 -13.45 -6.28
C VAL A 103 -0.58 -12.20 -5.70
N ALA A 104 -0.37 -11.19 -6.53
CA ALA A 104 0.37 -10.00 -6.17
C ALA A 104 -0.27 -8.71 -6.70
N ILE A 105 -0.01 -7.61 -6.00
CA ILE A 105 0.01 -6.29 -6.63
C ILE A 105 1.47 -5.97 -6.96
N ALA A 106 1.75 -5.74 -8.23
CA ALA A 106 3.05 -5.27 -8.70
C ALA A 106 2.94 -3.82 -9.17
N ASN A 107 3.81 -2.94 -8.67
CA ASN A 107 3.90 -1.56 -9.14
C ASN A 107 5.28 -1.24 -9.70
N SER A 108 5.29 -0.55 -10.83
CA SER A 108 6.47 0.10 -11.40
C SER A 108 6.19 1.54 -11.87
N GLY A 109 4.95 2.01 -11.71
CA GLY A 109 4.50 3.32 -12.13
C GLY A 109 4.54 4.36 -11.00
N ASN A 110 3.92 5.51 -11.27
CA ASN A 110 3.74 6.59 -10.29
C ASN A 110 2.26 6.65 -9.90
N LEU A 111 1.94 6.08 -8.74
CA LEU A 111 0.58 6.03 -8.22
C LEU A 111 0.42 7.11 -7.16
N THR A 112 -0.36 8.14 -7.48
CA THR A 112 -0.65 9.24 -6.57
C THR A 112 -2.15 9.36 -6.37
N ALA A 113 -2.63 9.19 -5.15
CA ALA A 113 -4.03 9.43 -4.79
C ALA A 113 -4.18 10.80 -4.11
N GLY A 114 -5.29 11.51 -4.37
CA GLY A 114 -5.53 12.83 -3.77
C GLY A 114 -5.78 12.78 -2.26
N LYS A 115 -6.23 11.63 -1.74
CA LYS A 115 -6.33 11.33 -0.30
C LYS A 115 -5.52 10.08 0.03
N ASP A 116 -6.12 9.05 0.64
CA ASP A 116 -5.38 7.87 1.04
C ASP A 116 -5.08 6.95 -0.16
N LEU A 117 -3.89 6.36 -0.18
CA LEU A 117 -3.52 5.29 -1.10
C LEU A 117 -3.35 4.00 -0.29
N THR A 118 -4.12 2.97 -0.65
CA THR A 118 -4.04 1.66 0.00
C THR A 118 -3.82 0.56 -1.03
N LEU A 119 -2.73 -0.20 -0.89
CA LEU A 119 -2.48 -1.43 -1.63
C LEU A 119 -2.54 -2.60 -0.65
N LEU A 120 -3.41 -3.57 -0.91
CA LEU A 120 -3.63 -4.72 -0.04
C LEU A 120 -3.62 -6.03 -0.83
N ALA A 121 -2.63 -6.88 -0.65
CA ALA A 121 -2.53 -8.16 -1.36
C ALA A 121 -1.73 -9.19 -0.56
N ASP A 122 -1.70 -10.46 -0.99
CA ASP A 122 -0.81 -11.44 -0.34
C ASP A 122 0.66 -11.10 -0.55
N ASN A 123 1.00 -10.61 -1.75
CA ASN A 123 2.33 -10.14 -2.09
C ASN A 123 2.27 -8.73 -2.69
N LEU A 124 3.07 -7.82 -2.16
CA LEU A 124 3.33 -6.51 -2.75
C LEU A 124 4.75 -6.49 -3.32
N ASN A 125 4.88 -6.27 -4.63
CA ASN A 125 6.17 -6.10 -5.31
C ASN A 125 6.24 -4.67 -5.84
N LEU A 126 6.94 -3.80 -5.11
CA LEU A 126 6.82 -2.35 -5.26
C LEU A 126 8.13 -1.73 -5.76
N GLN A 127 8.01 -1.00 -6.87
CA GLN A 127 9.00 -0.10 -7.44
C GLN A 127 8.30 1.21 -7.81
N GLY A 128 9.05 2.21 -8.27
CA GLY A 128 8.50 3.48 -8.73
C GLY A 128 8.05 4.38 -7.57
N GLU A 129 6.93 5.07 -7.74
CA GLU A 129 6.47 6.07 -6.77
C GLU A 129 5.05 5.74 -6.28
N LEU A 130 4.86 5.85 -4.96
CA LEU A 130 3.59 5.64 -4.27
C LEU A 130 3.34 6.85 -3.36
N ASN A 131 2.31 7.63 -3.66
CA ASN A 131 2.02 8.86 -2.93
C ASN A 131 0.57 8.88 -2.43
N GLY A 132 0.39 8.98 -1.12
CA GLY A 132 -0.88 9.28 -0.48
C GLY A 132 -0.97 10.77 -0.15
N GLY A 133 -1.94 11.48 -0.72
CA GLY A 133 -2.30 12.83 -0.32
C GLY A 133 -2.80 12.94 1.13
N GLY A 134 -3.19 11.81 1.72
CA GLY A 134 -3.37 11.57 3.16
C GLY A 134 -2.41 10.49 3.63
N ASN A 135 -2.94 9.33 4.05
CA ASN A 135 -2.16 8.17 4.47
C ASN A 135 -1.72 7.30 3.28
N LEU A 136 -0.60 6.60 3.44
CA LEU A 136 -0.17 5.53 2.55
C LEU A 136 -0.14 4.20 3.32
N ASN A 137 -0.96 3.24 2.89
CA ASN A 137 -1.08 1.92 3.53
C ASN A 137 -0.66 0.83 2.54
N LEU A 138 0.40 0.11 2.86
CA LEU A 138 0.94 -0.99 2.06
C LEU A 138 0.90 -2.25 2.89
N GLN A 139 -0.09 -3.10 2.65
CA GLN A 139 -0.36 -4.26 3.50
C GLN A 139 -0.30 -5.55 2.68
N GLY A 140 0.41 -6.54 3.21
CA GLY A 140 0.37 -7.88 2.65
C GLY A 140 1.05 -8.94 3.47
N GLY A 141 1.05 -10.17 2.95
CA GLY A 141 1.85 -11.26 3.51
C GLY A 141 3.34 -10.97 3.36
N ARG A 142 3.77 -10.72 2.13
CA ARG A 142 5.14 -10.28 1.81
C ARG A 142 5.09 -8.91 1.16
N VAL A 143 5.85 -7.96 1.71
CA VAL A 143 6.09 -6.66 1.09
C VAL A 143 7.54 -6.58 0.64
N GLN A 144 7.76 -6.50 -0.66
CA GLN A 144 9.07 -6.32 -1.27
C GLN A 144 9.15 -4.94 -1.95
N ILE A 145 10.10 -4.12 -1.53
CA ILE A 145 10.36 -2.79 -2.11
C ILE A 145 11.75 -2.79 -2.72
N ARG A 146 11.86 -2.32 -3.97
CA ARG A 146 13.12 -2.24 -4.71
C ARG A 146 13.25 -0.92 -5.45
N ASP A 147 14.45 -0.39 -5.46
CA ASP A 147 14.89 0.66 -6.40
C ASP A 147 15.93 0.12 -7.40
N SER A 148 16.52 1.03 -8.17
CA SER A 148 17.67 0.74 -9.02
C SER A 148 18.55 1.97 -9.17
N ALA A 149 19.78 1.80 -9.69
CA ALA A 149 20.69 2.91 -9.95
C ALA A 149 20.13 4.02 -10.86
N VAL A 150 19.08 3.74 -11.64
CA VAL A 150 18.49 4.69 -12.61
C VAL A 150 17.02 5.05 -12.31
N LYS A 151 16.39 4.38 -11.34
CA LYS A 151 15.01 4.66 -10.93
C LYS A 151 14.91 4.59 -9.41
N PRO A 152 14.61 5.72 -8.73
CA PRO A 152 14.38 5.69 -7.30
C PRO A 152 13.09 4.95 -6.96
N PHE A 153 13.01 4.50 -5.72
CA PHE A 153 11.74 4.18 -5.09
C PHE A 153 11.35 5.31 -4.13
N ILE A 154 10.13 5.82 -4.27
CA ILE A 154 9.60 6.84 -3.36
C ILE A 154 8.26 6.37 -2.81
N ALA A 155 8.16 6.27 -1.50
CA ALA A 155 6.88 6.15 -0.81
C ALA A 155 6.66 7.42 0.02
N ALA A 156 5.62 8.19 -0.24
CA ALA A 156 5.33 9.43 0.49
C ALA A 156 3.89 9.48 1.00
N ALA A 157 3.71 9.94 2.23
CA ALA A 157 2.41 10.21 2.85
C ALA A 157 2.39 11.59 3.49
N ASN A 158 1.34 12.37 3.21
CA ASN A 158 1.07 13.62 3.94
C ASN A 158 0.53 13.38 5.37
N GLY A 159 0.03 12.17 5.64
CA GLY A 159 -0.31 11.67 6.97
C GLY A 159 0.69 10.61 7.41
N ASN A 160 0.16 9.45 7.80
CA ASN A 160 0.96 8.30 8.23
C ASN A 160 1.30 7.38 7.05
N LEU A 161 2.48 6.77 7.14
CA LEU A 161 2.94 5.70 6.26
C LEU A 161 2.97 4.40 7.04
N LEU A 162 2.07 3.47 6.71
CA LEU A 162 2.06 2.12 7.26
C LEU A 162 2.50 1.12 6.19
N ILE A 163 3.51 0.33 6.53
CA ILE A 163 3.88 -0.87 5.79
C ILE A 163 3.68 -2.06 6.71
N GLU A 164 2.78 -2.97 6.33
CA GLU A 164 2.51 -4.20 7.07
C GLU A 164 2.84 -5.43 6.24
N GLY A 165 3.73 -6.28 6.74
CA GLY A 165 4.12 -7.55 6.15
C GLY A 165 3.89 -8.69 7.13
N SER A 166 2.76 -9.39 7.05
CA SER A 166 2.43 -10.41 8.06
C SER A 166 3.43 -11.57 8.10
N ASN A 167 4.08 -11.87 6.97
CA ASN A 167 5.22 -12.77 6.90
C ASN A 167 6.55 -12.01 6.83
N ASN A 168 6.71 -11.03 5.93
CA ASN A 168 8.00 -10.35 5.76
C ASN A 168 7.84 -8.95 5.16
N ILE A 169 8.69 -8.02 5.61
CA ILE A 169 8.99 -6.74 4.97
C ILE A 169 10.45 -6.77 4.54
N ASP A 170 10.68 -6.61 3.24
CA ASP A 170 12.00 -6.60 2.62
C ASP A 170 12.16 -5.36 1.73
N ILE A 171 12.86 -4.36 2.26
CA ILE A 171 13.12 -3.09 1.61
C ILE A 171 14.60 -3.02 1.26
N PHE A 172 14.88 -2.83 -0.04
CA PHE A 172 16.21 -2.50 -0.54
C PHE A 172 16.09 -1.33 -1.51
N ALA A 173 16.30 -0.12 -0.99
CA ALA A 173 16.07 1.15 -1.66
C ALA A 173 17.25 2.13 -1.43
N LEU A 174 18.48 1.61 -1.52
CA LEU A 174 19.73 2.37 -1.37
C LEU A 174 20.53 2.46 -2.69
N ASN A 175 20.01 1.93 -3.80
CA ASN A 175 20.73 1.99 -5.07
C ASN A 175 20.61 3.36 -5.76
N HIS A 176 19.67 4.20 -5.34
CA HIS A 176 19.47 5.56 -5.86
C HIS A 176 19.49 6.61 -4.74
N PRO A 177 20.21 7.74 -4.89
CA PRO A 177 20.33 8.77 -3.85
C PRO A 177 19.00 9.46 -3.48
N ASN A 178 18.03 9.44 -4.41
CA ASN A 178 16.69 10.00 -4.21
C ASN A 178 15.66 8.99 -3.68
N SER A 179 16.05 7.73 -3.47
CA SER A 179 15.15 6.74 -2.89
C SER A 179 14.86 7.05 -1.42
N GLY A 180 13.64 6.76 -0.97
CA GLY A 180 13.29 6.93 0.42
C GLY A 180 11.82 6.71 0.72
N LEU A 181 11.54 6.63 2.01
CA LEU A 181 10.21 6.51 2.58
C LEU A 181 9.96 7.72 3.47
N PHE A 182 8.90 8.46 3.18
CA PHE A 182 8.61 9.77 3.74
C PHE A 182 7.20 9.80 4.31
N SER A 183 7.07 10.23 5.56
CA SER A 183 5.80 10.45 6.22
C SER A 183 5.83 11.82 6.89
N ASN A 184 4.79 12.64 6.73
CA ASN A 184 4.65 13.86 7.54
C ASN A 184 4.09 13.57 8.94
N GLY A 185 3.45 12.42 9.14
CA GLY A 185 3.09 11.85 10.44
C GLY A 185 4.02 10.69 10.84
N ASP A 186 3.44 9.65 11.42
CA ASP A 186 4.17 8.46 11.85
C ASP A 186 4.53 7.56 10.65
N LEU A 187 5.73 6.99 10.69
CA LEU A 187 6.16 5.93 9.78
C LEU A 187 6.25 4.62 10.56
N ILE A 188 5.40 3.66 10.21
CA ILE A 188 5.24 2.39 10.92
C ILE A 188 5.57 1.24 9.98
N LEU A 189 6.54 0.41 10.38
CA LEU A 189 6.82 -0.88 9.77
C LEU A 189 6.33 -1.99 10.71
N ARG A 190 5.25 -2.68 10.34
CA ARG A 190 4.66 -3.74 11.14
C ARG A 190 4.88 -5.11 10.50
N SER A 191 5.58 -6.02 11.17
CA SER A 191 5.93 -7.31 10.59
C SER A 191 5.88 -8.47 11.57
N GLY A 192 5.44 -9.64 11.11
CA GLY A 192 5.50 -10.88 11.91
C GLY A 192 6.93 -11.38 12.15
N ASN A 193 7.90 -10.93 11.34
CA ASN A 193 9.31 -11.27 11.43
C ASN A 193 10.20 -10.02 11.38
N THR A 194 11.50 -10.18 11.61
CA THR A 194 12.50 -9.09 11.47
C THR A 194 12.35 -8.39 10.12
N VAL A 195 12.25 -7.06 10.14
CA VAL A 195 12.19 -6.21 8.95
C VAL A 195 13.58 -6.11 8.34
N VAL A 196 13.72 -6.37 7.03
CA VAL A 196 14.91 -5.99 6.28
C VAL A 196 14.69 -4.59 5.73
N GLY A 197 15.47 -3.63 6.19
CA GLY A 197 15.20 -2.20 6.01
C GLY A 197 16.40 -1.41 5.52
N ASP A 198 16.92 -1.75 4.34
CA ASP A 198 17.98 -0.99 3.67
C ASP A 198 17.35 0.19 2.91
N ALA A 199 17.11 1.30 3.61
CA ALA A 199 16.56 2.53 3.01
C ALA A 199 16.84 3.77 3.87
N HIS A 200 16.49 4.93 3.31
CA HIS A 200 16.34 6.17 4.06
C HIS A 200 14.87 6.36 4.47
N PHE A 201 14.64 6.55 5.77
CA PHE A 201 13.33 6.78 6.36
C PHE A 201 13.27 8.19 6.93
N THR A 202 12.17 8.89 6.67
CA THR A 202 11.88 10.21 7.23
C THR A 202 10.44 10.23 7.78
N ALA A 203 10.29 10.46 9.08
CA ALA A 203 9.02 10.60 9.77
C ALA A 203 8.90 12.01 10.39
N GLY A 204 7.81 12.70 10.10
CA GLY A 204 7.44 13.95 10.77
C GLY A 204 6.86 13.73 12.17
N GLY A 205 6.47 12.49 12.48
CA GLY A 205 6.16 12.00 13.83
C GLY A 205 7.18 10.95 14.27
N ASN A 206 6.68 9.83 14.77
CA ASN A 206 7.49 8.72 15.24
C ASN A 206 7.90 7.79 14.09
N PHE A 207 9.07 7.18 14.22
CA PHE A 207 9.44 6.00 13.43
C PHE A 207 9.31 4.76 14.30
N ILE A 208 8.44 3.83 13.90
CA ILE A 208 8.07 2.66 14.71
C ILE A 208 8.29 1.39 13.91
N ILE A 209 8.95 0.39 14.52
CA ILE A 209 8.94 -0.99 14.05
C ILE A 209 8.31 -1.87 15.12
N GLU A 210 7.22 -2.52 14.76
CA GLU A 210 6.43 -3.34 15.66
C GLU A 210 6.04 -4.70 15.04
N GLN A 211 5.68 -5.63 15.90
CA GLN A 211 5.12 -6.92 15.55
C GLN A 211 3.60 -6.81 15.38
N LEU A 212 2.98 -7.83 14.76
CA LEU A 212 1.52 -7.87 14.56
C LEU A 212 0.70 -7.83 15.87
N ASN A 213 1.31 -8.15 17.01
CA ASN A 213 0.70 -8.11 18.33
C ASN A 213 1.00 -6.80 19.10
N GLY A 214 1.67 -5.82 18.47
CA GLY A 214 2.03 -4.54 19.09
C GLY A 214 3.31 -4.57 19.93
N ASN A 215 4.00 -5.71 20.04
CA ASN A 215 5.33 -5.75 20.64
C ASN A 215 6.35 -5.08 19.71
N LEU A 216 7.52 -4.71 20.25
CA LEU A 216 8.61 -4.17 19.44
C LEU A 216 9.08 -5.16 18.38
N GLY A 217 9.25 -4.69 17.15
CA GLY A 217 9.77 -5.44 16.02
C GLY A 217 11.26 -5.17 15.80
N ASN A 218 11.98 -6.12 15.20
CA ASN A 218 13.42 -6.00 14.97
C ASN A 218 13.72 -5.47 13.56
N LEU A 219 14.85 -4.78 13.42
CA LEU A 219 15.37 -4.28 12.15
C LEU A 219 16.67 -5.00 11.79
N SER A 220 16.83 -5.36 10.51
CA SER A 220 18.10 -5.75 9.93
C SER A 220 18.43 -4.91 8.70
N SER A 221 19.67 -4.44 8.61
CA SER A 221 20.13 -3.63 7.47
C SER A 221 21.63 -3.79 7.22
N PRO A 222 22.04 -4.59 6.23
CA PRO A 222 23.44 -4.66 5.83
C PRO A 222 23.97 -3.39 5.13
N GLY A 223 23.10 -2.49 4.67
CA GLY A 223 23.44 -1.38 3.76
C GLY A 223 23.59 0.01 4.38
N ASP A 224 23.74 0.17 5.70
CA ASP A 224 23.77 1.45 6.42
C ASP A 224 22.46 2.28 6.25
N PRO A 225 21.40 1.97 7.01
CA PRO A 225 20.14 2.70 6.89
C PRO A 225 20.25 4.07 7.57
N VAL A 226 19.38 5.00 7.16
CA VAL A 226 19.24 6.29 7.82
C VAL A 226 17.81 6.50 8.26
N ILE A 227 17.62 6.79 9.54
CA ILE A 227 16.33 7.10 10.13
C ILE A 227 16.34 8.56 10.59
N ARG A 228 15.38 9.33 10.11
CA ARG A 228 15.09 10.69 10.56
C ARG A 228 13.68 10.72 11.13
N ALA A 229 13.51 11.09 12.37
CA ALA A 229 12.21 11.27 13.01
C ALA A 229 12.17 12.65 13.67
N SER A 230 10.99 13.27 13.74
CA SER A 230 10.80 14.46 14.59
C SER A 230 10.22 14.09 15.96
N GLY A 231 9.70 12.86 16.09
CA GLY A 231 9.33 12.22 17.35
C GLY A 231 10.27 11.07 17.70
N ASP A 232 9.73 10.06 18.37
CA ASP A 232 10.53 8.94 18.88
C ASP A 232 10.89 7.94 17.78
N VAL A 233 12.05 7.30 17.93
CA VAL A 233 12.46 6.14 17.14
C VAL A 233 12.35 4.89 18.01
N ILE A 234 11.41 4.00 17.66
CA ILE A 234 10.96 2.91 18.53
C ILE A 234 11.04 1.57 17.78
N PHE A 235 11.96 0.70 18.18
CA PHE A 235 12.05 -0.69 17.67
C PHE A 235 12.77 -1.58 18.69
N GLY A 236 12.78 -2.89 18.44
CA GLY A 236 13.42 -3.90 19.28
C GLY A 236 14.94 -3.93 19.07
N SER A 237 15.45 -5.02 18.51
CA SER A 237 16.88 -5.14 18.19
C SER A 237 17.20 -4.64 16.79
N TYR A 238 18.46 -4.27 16.58
CA TYR A 238 19.04 -3.94 15.29
C TYR A 238 20.22 -4.85 14.99
N ILE A 239 20.28 -5.40 13.76
CA ILE A 239 21.41 -6.20 13.26
C ILE A 239 21.80 -5.70 11.88
N GLY A 240 23.00 -5.15 11.74
CA GLY A 240 23.40 -4.59 10.46
C GLY A 240 24.72 -3.86 10.51
N ALA A 241 24.95 -3.07 9.47
CA ALA A 241 26.05 -2.12 9.41
C ALA A 241 25.73 -0.88 10.29
N SER A 242 26.38 0.25 10.09
CA SER A 242 26.16 1.44 10.91
C SER A 242 24.74 1.98 10.78
N LEU A 243 24.09 2.23 11.91
CA LEU A 243 22.76 2.84 11.96
C LEU A 243 22.88 4.32 12.29
N HIS A 244 22.35 5.19 11.42
CA HIS A 244 22.27 6.63 11.70
C HIS A 244 20.84 7.02 12.09
N ILE A 245 20.70 7.64 13.27
CA ILE A 245 19.44 8.15 13.78
C ILE A 245 19.57 9.66 14.01
N PHE A 246 18.61 10.41 13.46
CA PHE A 246 18.36 11.81 13.78
C PHE A 246 16.96 11.88 14.38
N ALA A 247 16.88 12.22 15.67
CA ALA A 247 15.64 12.34 16.43
C ALA A 247 15.76 13.55 17.37
#